data_AF-A0A0A9HGF8-F1
#
_entry.id   AF-A0A0A9HGF8-F1
#
_cell.length_a   1.000
_cell.length_b   1.000
_cell.length_c   1.000
_cell.angle_alpha   90.00
_cell.angle_beta   90.00
_cell.angle_gamma   90.00
#
_symmetry.space_group_name_H-M   'P 1'
#
loop_
_entity.id
_entity.type
_entity.pdbx_description
1 polymer ?
#
loop_
_entity_poly.entity_id
_entity_poly.type
_entity_poly.pdbx_seq_one_letter_code
_entity_poly.pdbx_strand_id
1 'polypeptide(L)'
;MVMQYPILFPYGEDSYHENIRYQRCPRSEAIKRKNFTILEYYAYRLHDREDDFNTPMCCKRGTQAYVVDAFCCMEESRLNHYRSKSFQLKYRTAPFKEIRNTVNKGIIDGSEAGQIVILPSSYIGGPRYWYQNYLDCVALCRKYG
;
A
#
# COMPACT_ATOMS: atom_id res chain seq x y z
N MET A 1 5.64 -8.38 10.88
CA MET A 1 4.61 -9.38 11.21
C MET A 1 5.30 -10.72 11.52
N VAL A 2 6.21 -10.74 12.49
CA VAL A 2 7.24 -11.79 12.54
C VAL A 2 6.84 -13.01 13.39
N MET A 3 5.72 -13.02 14.12
CA MET A 3 5.42 -14.12 15.07
C MET A 3 3.94 -14.49 15.25
N GLN A 4 3.05 -14.20 14.30
CA GLN A 4 1.63 -14.55 14.46
C GLN A 4 1.23 -15.93 13.90
N TYR A 5 2.03 -16.52 13.00
CA TYR A 5 1.64 -17.74 12.30
C TYR A 5 2.69 -18.88 12.29
N PRO A 6 3.17 -19.37 13.45
CA PRO A 6 4.21 -20.41 13.50
C PRO A 6 3.85 -21.69 12.72
N ILE A 7 2.56 -22.06 12.72
CA ILE A 7 2.05 -23.24 12.02
C ILE A 7 2.16 -23.11 10.49
N LEU A 8 2.12 -21.88 9.95
CA LEU A 8 2.26 -21.65 8.50
C LEU A 8 3.72 -21.74 8.03
N PHE A 9 4.68 -21.68 8.96
CA PHE A 9 6.12 -21.66 8.67
C PHE A 9 6.83 -22.75 9.49
N PRO A 10 6.60 -24.04 9.19
CA PRO A 10 7.10 -25.17 9.98
C PRO A 10 8.63 -25.24 10.03
N TYR A 11 9.32 -24.65 9.05
CA TYR A 11 10.78 -24.60 8.98
C TYR A 11 11.40 -23.39 9.69
N GLY A 12 10.61 -22.57 10.38
CA GLY A 12 11.10 -21.36 11.04
C GLY A 12 11.56 -20.28 10.07
N GLU A 13 10.89 -20.17 8.92
CA GLU A 13 11.23 -19.22 7.87
C GLU A 13 11.04 -17.78 8.33
N ASP A 14 11.90 -16.88 7.84
CA ASP A 14 11.82 -15.47 8.19
C ASP A 14 10.65 -14.78 7.48
N SER A 15 9.96 -13.91 8.20
CA SER A 15 8.83 -13.14 7.67
C SER A 15 9.33 -11.94 6.85
N TYR A 16 8.43 -11.18 6.23
CA TYR A 16 8.83 -9.99 5.49
C TYR A 16 9.62 -8.99 6.38
N HIS A 17 10.78 -8.57 5.88
CA HIS A 17 11.54 -7.44 6.39
C HIS A 17 12.13 -6.62 5.22
N GLU A 18 12.45 -5.35 5.43
CA GLU A 18 12.83 -4.43 4.34
C GLU A 18 14.18 -4.75 3.68
N ASN A 19 15.00 -5.61 4.31
CA ASN A 19 16.35 -5.94 3.86
C ASN A 19 16.42 -7.17 2.94
N ILE A 20 15.28 -7.75 2.53
CA ILE A 20 15.26 -8.88 1.59
C ILE A 20 15.59 -8.37 0.18
N ARG A 21 16.68 -8.88 -0.41
CA ARG A 21 17.16 -8.48 -1.74
C ARG A 21 16.68 -9.43 -2.83
N TYR A 22 16.47 -8.91 -4.04
CA TYR A 22 16.20 -9.76 -5.20
C TYR A 22 17.34 -10.77 -5.43
N GLN A 23 16.96 -11.97 -5.83
CA GLN A 23 17.91 -12.94 -6.38
C GLN A 23 18.48 -12.40 -7.70
N ARG A 24 19.79 -12.56 -7.88
CA ARG A 24 20.48 -12.10 -9.09
C ARG A 24 20.04 -12.95 -10.29
N CYS A 25 19.24 -12.34 -11.15
CA CYS A 25 18.81 -12.86 -12.43
C CYS A 25 18.82 -11.73 -13.48
N PRO A 26 18.87 -12.02 -14.80
CA PRO A 26 18.82 -11.00 -15.84
C PRO A 26 17.62 -10.04 -15.70
N ARG A 27 16.47 -10.57 -15.25
CA ARG A 27 15.28 -9.77 -14.94
C ARG A 27 15.50 -8.81 -13.76
N SER A 28 16.24 -9.22 -12.74
CA SER A 28 16.53 -8.38 -11.57
C SER A 28 17.47 -7.21 -11.90
N GLU A 29 18.35 -7.38 -12.91
CA GLU A 29 19.28 -6.33 -13.34
C GLU A 29 18.55 -5.16 -14.04
N ALA A 30 17.41 -5.45 -14.68
CA ALA A 30 16.54 -4.42 -15.25
C ALA A 30 15.77 -3.63 -14.19
N ILE A 31 15.64 -4.15 -12.96
CA ILE A 31 14.88 -3.52 -11.88
C ILE A 31 15.81 -2.58 -11.11
N LYS A 32 15.48 -1.28 -11.10
CA LYS A 32 16.28 -0.26 -10.38
C LYS A 32 16.31 -0.46 -8.86
N ARG A 33 15.30 -1.12 -8.30
CA ARG A 33 15.16 -1.40 -6.85
C ARG A 33 15.95 -2.66 -6.50
N LYS A 34 16.65 -2.64 -5.36
CA LYS A 34 17.46 -3.79 -4.89
C LYS A 34 16.71 -4.72 -3.93
N ASN A 35 15.71 -4.18 -3.22
CA ASN A 35 14.96 -4.91 -2.20
C ASN A 35 13.53 -5.19 -2.69
N PHE A 36 12.96 -6.30 -2.23
CA PHE A 36 11.58 -6.66 -2.49
C PHE A 36 10.61 -5.69 -1.82
N THR A 37 9.43 -5.53 -2.41
CA THR A 37 8.30 -4.91 -1.74
C THR A 37 7.46 -5.93 -0.97
N ILE A 38 6.70 -5.45 0.02
CA ILE A 38 5.71 -6.25 0.76
C ILE A 38 4.78 -7.01 -0.19
N LEU A 39 4.29 -6.32 -1.24
CA LEU A 39 3.39 -6.92 -2.22
C LEU A 39 4.05 -8.07 -2.96
N GLU A 40 5.29 -7.88 -3.43
CA GLU A 40 6.02 -8.92 -4.15
C GLU A 40 6.33 -10.13 -3.24
N TYR A 41 6.65 -9.89 -1.97
CA TYR A 41 6.86 -10.96 -0.99
C TYR A 41 5.59 -11.80 -0.77
N TYR A 42 4.45 -11.15 -0.48
CA TYR A 42 3.20 -11.89 -0.25
C TYR A 42 2.67 -12.53 -1.52
N ALA A 43 2.83 -11.89 -2.68
CA ALA A 43 2.49 -12.49 -3.97
C ALA A 43 3.35 -13.74 -4.25
N TYR A 44 4.65 -13.68 -3.95
CA TYR A 44 5.55 -14.84 -4.07
C TYR A 44 5.12 -15.98 -3.14
N ARG A 45 4.77 -15.68 -1.88
CA ARG A 45 4.37 -16.67 -0.87
C ARG A 45 2.99 -17.29 -1.11
N LEU A 46 2.05 -16.55 -1.68
CA LEU A 46 0.71 -17.05 -2.00
C LEU A 46 0.64 -17.74 -3.36
N HIS A 47 1.68 -17.64 -4.18
CA HIS A 47 1.73 -18.30 -5.47
C HIS A 47 1.93 -19.81 -5.32
N ASP A 48 1.05 -20.60 -5.92
CA ASP A 48 1.16 -22.06 -5.94
C ASP A 48 2.24 -22.52 -6.93
N ARG A 49 3.04 -23.53 -6.57
CA ARG A 49 4.15 -24.02 -7.39
C ARG A 49 4.28 -25.53 -7.26
N GLU A 50 4.60 -26.18 -8.37
CA GLU A 50 4.67 -27.65 -8.43
C GLU A 50 5.77 -28.22 -7.51
N ASP A 51 6.89 -27.52 -7.34
CA ASP A 51 8.04 -27.97 -6.53
C ASP A 51 8.03 -27.50 -5.07
N ASP A 52 7.00 -26.76 -4.62
CA ASP A 52 6.95 -26.16 -3.28
C ASP A 52 5.60 -26.42 -2.60
N PHE A 53 5.63 -27.00 -1.40
CA PHE A 53 4.40 -27.21 -0.63
C PHE A 53 3.95 -25.88 -0.02
N ASN A 54 2.97 -25.24 -0.65
CA ASN A 54 2.44 -23.96 -0.22
C ASN A 54 1.61 -24.07 1.07
N THR A 55 2.30 -24.15 2.20
CA THR A 55 1.71 -24.24 3.55
C THR A 55 0.72 -23.10 3.83
N PRO A 56 1.02 -21.82 3.48
CA PRO A 56 0.07 -20.71 3.59
C PRO A 56 -1.26 -20.89 2.87
N MET A 57 -1.35 -21.73 1.83
CA MET A 57 -2.61 -21.99 1.11
C MET A 57 -3.39 -23.20 1.65
N CYS A 58 -2.75 -24.06 2.45
CA CYS A 58 -3.33 -25.32 2.93
C CYS A 58 -4.02 -25.21 4.31
N CYS A 59 -3.80 -24.15 5.08
CA CYS A 59 -4.28 -24.03 6.47
C CYS A 59 -5.74 -23.55 6.67
N LYS A 60 -6.61 -23.69 5.65
CA LYS A 60 -8.04 -23.27 5.66
C LYS A 60 -8.29 -21.91 6.34
N ARG A 61 -8.85 -21.88 7.55
CA ARG A 61 -9.16 -20.63 8.27
C ARG A 61 -7.89 -19.81 8.58
N GLY A 62 -6.76 -20.47 8.79
CA GLY A 62 -5.47 -19.80 8.99
C GLY A 62 -5.00 -19.04 7.75
N THR A 63 -5.35 -19.51 6.55
CA THR A 63 -4.98 -18.83 5.29
C THR A 63 -5.76 -17.53 5.14
N GLN A 64 -7.04 -17.52 5.51
CA GLN A 64 -7.87 -16.31 5.48
C GLN A 64 -7.31 -15.23 6.40
N ALA A 65 -6.98 -15.60 7.66
CA ALA A 65 -6.38 -14.67 8.61
C ALA A 65 -5.05 -14.11 8.09
N TYR A 66 -4.18 -14.99 7.58
CA TYR A 66 -2.89 -14.61 6.99
C TYR A 66 -3.02 -13.65 5.81
N VAL A 67 -3.97 -13.88 4.90
CA VAL A 67 -4.19 -13.02 3.73
C VAL A 67 -4.72 -11.63 4.14
N VAL A 68 -5.64 -11.57 5.11
CA VAL A 68 -6.16 -10.30 5.64
C VAL A 68 -5.05 -9.50 6.29
N ASP A 69 -4.24 -10.17 7.10
CA ASP A 69 -3.10 -9.60 7.78
C ASP A 69 -2.03 -9.07 6.81
N ALA A 70 -1.71 -9.86 5.78
CA ALA A 70 -0.83 -9.45 4.69
C ALA A 70 -1.36 -8.20 3.96
N PHE A 71 -2.67 -8.14 3.70
CA PHE A 71 -3.32 -6.99 3.09
C PHE A 71 -3.22 -5.74 3.97
N CYS A 72 -3.47 -5.86 5.28
CA CYS A 72 -3.33 -4.76 6.22
C CYS A 72 -1.90 -4.19 6.23
N CYS A 73 -0.88 -5.05 6.27
CA CYS A 73 0.53 -4.61 6.20
C CYS A 73 0.86 -3.92 4.87
N MET A 74 0.33 -4.43 3.76
CA MET A 74 0.53 -3.82 2.45
C MET A 74 -0.13 -2.43 2.37
N GLU A 75 -1.37 -2.31 2.83
CA GLU A 75 -2.10 -1.03 2.84
C GLU A 75 -1.44 -0.03 3.79
N GLU A 76 -0.94 -0.46 4.94
CA GLU A 76 -0.16 0.39 5.84
C GLU A 76 1.09 0.95 5.14
N SER A 77 1.85 0.09 4.46
CA SER A 77 3.04 0.51 3.70
C SER A 77 2.71 1.52 2.61
N ARG A 78 1.59 1.31 1.89
CA ARG A 78 1.09 2.26 0.88
C ARG A 78 0.68 3.59 1.51
N LEU A 79 -0.06 3.56 2.62
CA LEU A 79 -0.44 4.76 3.36
C LEU A 79 0.79 5.52 3.88
N ASN A 80 1.80 4.81 4.36
CA ASN A 80 3.06 5.42 4.82
C ASN A 80 3.80 6.11 3.67
N HIS A 81 3.79 5.53 2.47
CA HIS A 81 4.30 6.23 1.28
C HIS A 81 3.56 7.54 1.02
N TYR A 82 2.22 7.53 1.07
CA TYR A 82 1.42 8.74 0.87
C TYR A 82 1.59 9.76 2.00
N ARG A 83 1.80 9.32 3.24
CA ARG A 83 2.06 10.20 4.40
C ARG A 83 3.45 10.84 4.37
N SER A 84 4.39 10.30 3.59
CA SER A 84 5.75 10.81 3.51
C SER A 84 5.78 12.31 3.16
N LYS A 85 6.66 13.07 3.81
CA LYS A 85 6.74 14.53 3.67
C LYS A 85 6.99 14.95 2.23
N SER A 86 7.84 14.22 1.51
CA SER A 86 8.17 14.47 0.10
C SER A 86 6.99 14.25 -0.83
N PHE A 87 6.16 13.23 -0.57
CA PHE A 87 4.94 12.99 -1.32
C PHE A 87 3.89 14.07 -1.02
N GLN A 88 3.62 14.32 0.26
CA GLN A 88 2.64 15.32 0.68
C GLN A 88 3.00 16.73 0.22
N LEU A 89 4.29 17.09 0.10
CA LEU A 89 4.70 18.40 -0.42
C LEU A 89 4.11 18.70 -1.81
N LYS A 90 3.94 17.68 -2.65
CA LYS A 90 3.36 17.82 -4.00
C LYS A 90 1.86 18.16 -3.98
N TYR A 91 1.16 17.78 -2.92
CA TYR A 91 -0.29 17.95 -2.79
C TYR A 91 -0.68 18.99 -1.73
N ARG A 92 0.27 19.42 -0.88
CA ARG A 92 0.11 20.41 0.20
C ARG A 92 0.09 21.86 -0.28
N THR A 93 -0.47 22.12 -1.46
CA THR A 93 -1.00 23.45 -1.73
C THR A 93 -2.34 23.56 -1.02
N ALA A 94 -2.32 23.70 0.32
CA ALA A 94 -3.54 24.03 1.05
C ALA A 94 -4.07 25.33 0.43
N PRO A 95 -5.27 25.34 -0.18
CA PRO A 95 -5.80 26.55 -0.77
C PRO A 95 -5.92 27.58 0.35
N PHE A 96 -5.50 28.82 0.08
CA PHE A 96 -5.52 29.92 1.06
C PHE A 96 -6.85 30.01 1.84
N LYS A 97 -7.97 29.63 1.21
CA LYS A 97 -9.31 29.53 1.80
C LYS A 97 -9.41 28.52 2.96
N GLU A 98 -8.78 27.35 2.86
CA GLU A 98 -8.79 26.33 3.93
C GLU A 98 -7.98 26.81 5.14
N ILE A 99 -6.80 27.38 4.92
CA ILE A 99 -5.97 27.98 5.97
C ILE A 99 -6.72 29.14 6.65
N ARG A 100 -7.36 30.01 5.85
CA ARG A 100 -8.17 31.11 6.38
C ARG A 100 -9.36 30.61 7.20
N ASN A 101 -10.01 29.54 6.76
CA ASN A 101 -11.14 28.94 7.48
C ASN A 101 -10.71 28.28 8.79
N THR A 102 -9.53 27.65 8.86
CA THR A 102 -9.02 27.07 10.12
C THR A 102 -8.66 28.16 11.13
N VAL A 103 -8.05 29.25 10.67
CA VAL A 103 -7.77 30.43 11.51
C VAL A 103 -9.07 31.08 12.00
N ASN A 104 -10.07 31.25 11.12
CA ASN A 104 -11.38 31.80 11.51
C ASN A 104 -12.14 30.94 12.52
N LYS A 105 -11.88 29.63 12.58
CA LYS A 105 -12.45 28.72 13.59
C LYS A 105 -11.78 28.83 14.96
N GLY A 106 -10.82 29.73 15.13
CA GLY A 106 -10.12 29.95 16.39
C GLY A 106 -8.99 28.97 16.65
N ILE A 107 -8.54 28.21 15.64
CA ILE A 107 -7.36 27.37 15.75
C ILE A 107 -6.14 28.25 15.48
N ILE A 108 -5.46 28.63 16.55
CA ILE A 108 -4.33 29.58 16.53
C ILE A 108 -3.00 28.83 16.49
N ASP A 109 -2.96 27.62 17.04
CA ASP A 109 -1.77 26.78 17.04
C ASP A 109 -1.80 25.77 15.89
N GLY A 110 -0.71 25.71 15.11
CA GLY A 110 -0.61 24.82 13.95
C GLY A 110 -0.56 23.33 14.34
N SER A 111 -0.33 23.05 15.62
CA SER A 111 -0.36 21.71 16.22
C SER A 111 -1.79 21.20 16.45
N GLU A 112 -2.74 22.07 16.80
CA GLU A 112 -4.17 21.79 16.99
C GLU A 112 -4.91 21.66 15.66
N ALA A 113 -4.45 22.37 14.64
CA ALA A 113 -4.85 22.15 13.25
C ALA A 113 -4.22 20.84 12.77
N GLY A 114 -4.86 19.71 13.10
CA GLY A 114 -4.41 18.38 12.71
C GLY A 114 -3.94 18.35 11.26
N GLN A 115 -2.78 17.74 11.04
CA GLN A 115 -2.13 17.79 9.73
C GLN A 115 -2.92 16.94 8.72
N ILE A 116 -3.64 17.60 7.79
CA ILE A 116 -4.39 16.91 6.74
C ILE A 116 -3.41 16.17 5.82
N VAL A 117 -3.66 14.88 5.62
CA VAL A 117 -2.98 14.03 4.64
C VAL A 117 -3.90 13.91 3.44
N ILE A 118 -3.47 14.43 2.30
CA ILE A 118 -4.25 14.36 1.07
C ILE A 118 -3.92 13.04 0.38
N LEU A 119 -4.91 12.18 0.23
CA LEU A 119 -4.81 10.97 -0.60
C LEU A 119 -5.13 11.33 -2.06
N PRO A 120 -4.23 11.04 -3.01
CA PRO A 120 -4.43 11.30 -4.44
C PRO A 120 -5.43 10.31 -5.07
N SER A 121 -5.84 10.57 -6.31
CA SER A 121 -6.64 9.61 -7.11
C SER A 121 -5.90 8.30 -7.40
N SER A 122 -4.58 8.25 -7.27
CA SER A 122 -3.80 7.01 -7.39
C SER A 122 -3.92 6.08 -6.17
N TYR A 123 -4.48 6.55 -5.06
CA TYR A 123 -4.79 5.69 -3.91
C TYR A 123 -6.08 4.91 -4.17
N ILE A 124 -5.92 3.61 -4.43
CA ILE A 124 -7.02 2.70 -4.77
C ILE A 124 -8.01 2.62 -3.59
N GLY A 125 -9.31 2.69 -3.89
CA GLY A 125 -10.37 2.60 -2.89
C GLY A 125 -10.74 3.93 -2.21
N GLY A 126 -9.97 5.01 -2.44
CA GLY A 126 -10.32 6.34 -1.94
C GLY A 126 -11.44 7.04 -2.73
N PRO A 127 -12.11 8.06 -2.17
CA PRO A 127 -13.15 8.82 -2.88
C PRO A 127 -12.66 9.44 -4.20
N ARG A 128 -11.43 9.96 -4.23
CA ARG A 128 -10.83 10.57 -5.43
C ARG A 128 -10.51 9.53 -6.51
N TYR A 129 -10.21 8.29 -6.13
CA TYR A 129 -9.98 7.20 -7.07
C TYR A 129 -11.27 6.83 -7.80
N TRP A 130 -12.37 6.64 -7.05
CA TRP A 130 -13.67 6.35 -7.66
C TRP A 130 -14.19 7.47 -8.54
N TYR A 131 -14.02 8.72 -8.11
CA TYR A 131 -14.41 9.87 -8.92
C TYR A 131 -13.62 9.95 -10.24
N GLN A 132 -12.31 9.68 -10.19
CA GLN A 132 -11.49 9.64 -11.41
C GLN A 132 -11.94 8.52 -12.36
N ASN A 133 -12.16 7.31 -11.84
CA ASN A 133 -12.64 6.19 -12.65
C ASN A 133 -13.98 6.51 -13.33
N TYR A 134 -14.89 7.17 -12.62
CA TYR A 134 -16.16 7.61 -13.20
C TYR A 134 -15.94 8.60 -14.36
N LEU A 135 -15.09 9.61 -14.17
CA LEU A 135 -14.75 10.56 -15.25
C LEU A 135 -14.12 9.86 -16.46
N ASP A 136 -13.24 8.90 -16.22
CA ASP A 136 -12.58 8.13 -17.28
C ASP A 136 -13.61 7.29 -18.07
N CYS A 137 -14.58 6.67 -17.39
CA CYS A 137 -15.70 5.97 -18.03
C CYS A 137 -16.53 6.92 -18.91
N VAL A 138 -16.90 8.10 -18.40
CA VAL A 138 -17.66 9.11 -19.17
C VAL A 138 -16.86 9.58 -20.39
N ALA A 139 -15.54 9.77 -20.25
CA ALA A 139 -14.67 10.15 -21.34
C ALA A 139 -14.57 9.06 -22.42
N LEU A 140 -14.52 7.79 -22.03
CA LEU A 140 -14.57 6.65 -22.95
C LEU A 140 -15.90 6.60 -23.71
N CYS A 141 -17.03 6.74 -23.03
CA CYS A 141 -18.35 6.80 -23.66
C CYS A 141 -18.45 7.97 -24.65
N ARG A 142 -17.90 9.13 -24.32
CA ARG A 142 -17.87 10.27 -25.26
C ARG A 142 -17.03 10.02 -26.51
N LYS A 143 -15.96 9.22 -26.41
CA LYS A 143 -15.01 9.00 -27.51
C LYS A 143 -15.41 7.84 -28.43
N TYR A 144 -16.01 6.79 -27.85
CA TYR A 144 -16.29 5.53 -28.56
C TYR A 144 -17.77 5.14 -28.59
N GLY A 145 -18.63 5.86 -27.86
CA GLY A 145 -20.08 5.67 -27.87
C GLY A 145 -20.81 6.70 -28.70
#